data_AF-A0A1R4HQN9-F1
#
_entry.id   AF-A0A1R4HQN9-F1
#
_cell.length_a   1.000
_cell.length_b   1.000
_cell.length_c   1.000
_cell.angle_alpha   90.00
_cell.angle_beta   90.00
_cell.angle_gamma   90.00
#
_symmetry.space_group_name_H-M   'P 1'
#
loop_
_entity.id
_entity.type
_entity.pdbx_description
1 polymer ?
#
loop_
_entity_poly.entity_id
_entity_poly.type
_entity_poly.pdbx_seq_one_letter_code
_entity_poly.pdbx_strand_id
1 'polypeptide(L)'
;MLTDAAVFLLVSIALIIPSGYSLGAAVLMLAGLCLLLRWHLPALAREDWLIVAVLCAYALVGMAEALWDGQGSSGIDKPVRFILAVPALWWVLRYPPHLSVVWTGIALGGISAGSWASWQKLAEGIERAQGFTHVIQFGNLSMLLGVLCLAGLGWAHAQRQHRILWITLLFAGFFGGVLGSLFSGSRGGWVGFPIVLLILYRAYGSLFVTWMKLAIVGTVIAAGLTVYLIPQTGVQDRVHYTFYDLNNYISGENRTNSLGARFEMWRGASHLIMEKPLTGWGTQGYVQAMQTLGEQGIIEQQVTQYGHAHNEFIDAFAKRGVLGFAVLLALYLVPMHLFAKQINAKDLATRAVATAGVLLPVTFMDFGLSQAFLTHNSGVMMYAFLLAVLWGIYANQTQMTRQAPVS
;
A
#
# COMPACT_ATOMS: atom_id res chain seq x y z
N MET A 1 12.27 9.13 -21.55
CA MET A 1 12.00 7.87 -22.29
C MET A 1 12.18 6.62 -21.42
N LEU A 2 13.38 6.23 -20.98
CA LEU A 2 13.54 5.01 -20.17
C LEU A 2 12.77 5.08 -18.84
N THR A 3 12.94 6.15 -18.05
CA THR A 3 12.24 6.31 -16.77
C THR A 3 10.73 6.33 -16.96
N ASP A 4 10.25 7.04 -18.00
CA ASP A 4 8.82 7.11 -18.34
C ASP A 4 8.24 5.71 -18.59
N ALA A 5 8.87 4.92 -19.47
CA ALA A 5 8.42 3.57 -19.79
C ALA A 5 8.46 2.65 -18.57
N ALA A 6 9.53 2.70 -17.78
CA ALA A 6 9.67 1.84 -16.61
C ALA A 6 8.63 2.15 -15.53
N VAL A 7 8.39 3.44 -15.25
CA VAL A 7 7.36 3.87 -14.29
C VAL A 7 5.96 3.55 -14.82
N PHE A 8 5.70 3.75 -16.10
CA PHE A 8 4.42 3.38 -16.71
C PHE A 8 4.14 1.88 -16.54
N LEU A 9 5.11 1.02 -16.85
CA LEU A 9 4.98 -0.44 -16.69
C LEU A 9 4.81 -0.85 -15.22
N LEU A 10 5.50 -0.21 -14.29
CA LEU A 10 5.40 -0.51 -12.86
C LEU A 10 3.95 -0.46 -12.35
N VAL A 11 3.12 0.46 -12.85
CA VAL A 11 1.74 0.65 -12.37
C VAL A 11 0.67 0.13 -13.31
N SER A 12 0.86 0.25 -14.64
CA SER A 12 -0.21 -0.04 -15.62
C SER A 12 -0.50 -1.54 -15.78
N ILE A 13 0.53 -2.38 -15.67
CA ILE A 13 0.43 -3.84 -15.85
C ILE A 13 0.59 -4.60 -14.54
N ALA A 14 0.72 -3.88 -13.41
CA ALA A 14 1.13 -4.41 -12.12
C ALA A 14 0.34 -5.65 -11.68
N LEU A 15 -0.97 -5.64 -11.94
CA LEU A 15 -1.91 -6.62 -11.38
C LEU A 15 -2.42 -7.65 -12.39
N ILE A 16 -2.30 -7.36 -13.68
CA ILE A 16 -2.92 -8.13 -14.77
C ILE A 16 -1.93 -8.92 -15.62
N ILE A 17 -0.62 -8.80 -15.36
CA ILE A 17 0.42 -9.59 -16.02
C ILE A 17 1.18 -10.39 -14.95
N PRO A 18 1.57 -11.65 -15.21
CA PRO A 18 2.44 -12.41 -14.32
C PRO A 18 3.70 -11.62 -13.94
N SER A 19 3.89 -11.35 -12.65
CA SER A 19 5.00 -10.52 -12.14
C SER A 19 5.07 -9.11 -12.76
N GLY A 20 3.96 -8.55 -13.24
CA GLY A 20 3.92 -7.22 -13.88
C GLY A 20 4.46 -6.11 -12.98
N TYR A 21 4.19 -6.19 -11.67
CA TYR A 21 4.72 -5.28 -10.65
C TYR A 21 6.26 -5.30 -10.54
N SER A 22 6.94 -6.31 -11.09
CA SER A 22 8.40 -6.43 -11.05
C SER A 22 9.10 -5.88 -12.28
N LEU A 23 8.42 -5.79 -13.44
CA LEU A 23 9.06 -5.43 -14.71
C LEU A 23 9.62 -4.00 -14.70
N GLY A 24 8.75 -3.03 -14.40
CA GLY A 24 9.16 -1.62 -14.29
C GLY A 24 10.16 -1.38 -13.16
N ALA A 25 9.95 -2.04 -12.02
CA ALA A 25 10.86 -2.00 -10.87
C ALA A 25 12.26 -2.51 -11.23
N ALA A 26 12.37 -3.64 -11.94
CA ALA A 26 13.64 -4.20 -12.37
C ALA A 26 14.38 -3.26 -13.34
N VAL A 27 13.68 -2.65 -14.29
CA VAL A 27 14.29 -1.68 -15.21
C VAL A 27 14.84 -0.47 -14.46
N LEU A 28 14.08 0.10 -13.51
CA LEU A 28 14.55 1.22 -12.69
C LEU A 28 15.74 0.83 -11.80
N MET A 29 15.68 -0.35 -11.18
CA MET A 29 16.77 -0.88 -10.36
C MET A 29 18.05 -1.04 -11.18
N LEU A 30 17.99 -1.71 -12.34
CA LEU A 30 19.14 -1.94 -13.20
C LEU A 30 19.73 -0.63 -13.73
N ALA A 31 18.87 0.32 -14.12
CA ALA A 31 19.32 1.64 -14.54
C ALA A 31 20.03 2.39 -13.39
N GLY A 32 19.50 2.31 -12.18
CA GLY A 32 20.12 2.84 -10.96
C GLY A 32 21.47 2.20 -10.63
N LEU A 33 21.59 0.88 -10.78
CA LEU A 33 22.86 0.18 -10.58
C LEU A 33 23.91 0.62 -11.61
N CYS A 34 23.51 0.88 -12.86
CA CYS A 34 24.40 1.45 -13.88
C CYS A 34 24.94 2.84 -13.48
N LEU A 35 24.16 3.67 -12.77
CA LEU A 35 24.66 4.94 -12.24
C LEU A 35 25.71 4.76 -11.16
N LEU A 36 25.47 3.80 -10.25
CA LEU A 36 26.41 3.48 -9.18
C LEU A 36 27.73 2.95 -9.75
N LEU A 37 27.67 2.02 -10.71
CA LEU A 37 28.87 1.47 -11.38
C LEU A 37 29.67 2.54 -12.13
N ARG A 38 28.99 3.57 -12.65
CA ARG A 38 29.65 4.68 -13.35
C ARG A 38 30.05 5.82 -12.42
N TRP A 39 29.77 5.76 -11.12
CA TRP A 39 30.02 6.85 -10.16
C TRP A 39 29.31 8.18 -10.52
N HIS A 40 28.15 8.09 -11.18
CA HIS A 40 27.33 9.25 -11.58
C HIS A 40 26.11 9.42 -10.66
N LEU A 41 26.32 9.34 -9.34
CA LEU A 41 25.23 9.47 -8.36
C LEU A 41 24.71 10.91 -8.27
N PRO A 42 23.39 11.11 -8.07
CA PRO A 42 22.85 12.45 -7.82
C PRO A 42 23.33 13.00 -6.48
N ALA A 43 23.38 14.32 -6.36
CA ALA A 43 23.60 14.97 -5.06
C ALA A 43 22.36 14.76 -4.18
N LEU A 44 22.54 14.13 -3.02
CA LEU A 44 21.44 13.79 -2.11
C LEU A 44 21.29 14.84 -1.02
N ALA A 45 20.06 15.33 -0.84
CA ALA A 45 19.71 16.16 0.31
C ALA A 45 19.53 15.30 1.58
N ARG A 46 19.47 15.96 2.74
CA ARG A 46 19.22 15.29 4.02
C ARG A 46 17.92 14.46 3.99
N GLU A 47 16.87 14.97 3.35
CA GLU A 47 15.57 14.29 3.27
C GLU A 47 15.65 13.03 2.40
N ASP A 48 16.48 13.03 1.33
CA ASP A 48 16.71 11.84 0.50
C ASP A 48 17.40 10.73 1.30
N TRP A 49 18.39 11.10 2.12
CA TRP A 49 19.06 10.17 3.02
C TRP A 49 18.13 9.56 4.08
N LEU A 50 17.10 10.29 4.52
CA LEU A 50 16.10 9.71 5.44
C LEU A 50 15.30 8.60 4.77
N ILE A 51 14.92 8.76 3.50
CA ILE A 51 14.22 7.71 2.74
C ILE A 51 15.13 6.50 2.52
N VAL A 52 16.38 6.72 2.12
CA VAL A 52 17.38 5.64 1.99
C VAL A 52 17.55 4.92 3.33
N ALA A 53 17.69 5.67 4.43
CA ALA A 53 17.88 5.11 5.75
C ALA A 53 16.72 4.21 6.19
N VAL A 54 15.46 4.62 5.99
CA VAL A 54 14.31 3.78 6.39
C VAL A 54 14.15 2.53 5.52
N LEU A 55 14.41 2.64 4.21
CA LEU A 55 14.42 1.47 3.30
C LEU A 55 15.49 0.46 3.72
N CYS A 56 16.72 0.94 3.95
CA CYS A 56 17.83 0.10 4.40
C CYS A 56 17.59 -0.46 5.81
N ALA A 57 17.11 0.34 6.76
CA ALA A 57 16.86 -0.13 8.13
C ALA A 57 15.81 -1.25 8.16
N TYR A 58 14.70 -1.09 7.44
CA TYR A 58 13.68 -2.13 7.33
C TYR A 58 14.26 -3.42 6.72
N ALA A 59 15.02 -3.28 5.62
CA ALA A 59 15.67 -4.42 4.97
C ALA A 59 16.65 -5.15 5.89
N LEU A 60 17.56 -4.40 6.53
CA LEU A 60 18.63 -4.96 7.36
C LEU A 60 18.06 -5.68 8.58
N VAL A 61 17.02 -5.14 9.21
CA VAL A 61 16.35 -5.82 10.34
C VAL A 61 15.65 -7.10 9.88
N GLY A 62 14.98 -7.08 8.72
CA GLY A 62 14.37 -8.30 8.15
C GLY A 62 15.41 -9.35 7.72
N MET A 63 16.55 -8.93 7.19
CA MET A 63 17.67 -9.83 6.85
C MET A 63 18.31 -10.41 8.10
N ALA A 64 18.51 -9.61 9.15
CA ALA A 64 19.04 -10.07 10.42
C ALA A 64 18.12 -11.11 11.07
N GLU A 65 16.79 -10.89 11.04
CA GLU A 65 15.80 -11.90 11.43
C GLU A 65 15.98 -13.19 10.63
N ALA A 66 15.99 -13.10 9.29
CA ALA A 66 16.10 -14.28 8.43
C ALA A 66 17.38 -15.10 8.67
N LEU A 67 18.49 -14.43 8.97
CA LEU A 67 19.77 -15.06 9.29
C LEU A 67 19.75 -15.73 10.67
N TRP A 68 19.25 -15.04 11.70
CA TRP A 68 19.21 -15.56 13.06
C TRP A 68 18.21 -16.73 13.18
N ASP A 69 17.04 -16.60 12.55
CA ASP A 69 15.94 -17.56 12.60
C ASP A 69 16.09 -18.70 11.57
N GLY A 70 17.24 -18.79 10.89
CA GLY A 70 17.56 -19.93 10.01
C GLY A 70 16.62 -20.08 8.81
N GLN A 71 16.05 -18.99 8.29
CA GLN A 71 15.07 -19.02 7.20
C GLN A 71 15.69 -19.33 5.82
N GLY A 72 17.02 -19.32 5.72
CA GLY A 72 17.74 -19.49 4.47
C GLY A 72 17.58 -18.31 3.51
N SER A 73 17.90 -18.53 2.23
CA SER A 73 17.88 -17.47 1.21
C SER A 73 16.47 -16.93 0.92
N SER A 74 15.42 -17.73 1.15
CA SER A 74 14.02 -17.33 0.93
C SER A 74 13.54 -16.26 1.92
N GLY A 75 14.08 -16.22 3.14
CA GLY A 75 13.81 -15.19 4.13
C GLY A 75 14.42 -13.82 3.75
N ILE A 76 15.53 -13.82 3.02
CA ILE A 76 16.26 -12.62 2.59
C ILE A 76 15.64 -11.97 1.32
N ASP A 77 14.97 -12.76 0.47
CA ASP A 77 14.42 -12.31 -0.82
C ASP A 77 13.47 -11.10 -0.71
N LYS A 78 12.64 -11.03 0.32
CA LYS A 78 11.69 -9.91 0.47
C LYS A 78 12.36 -8.66 1.06
N PRO A 79 13.08 -8.73 2.20
CA PRO A 79 13.75 -7.57 2.76
C PRO A 79 14.76 -6.92 1.79
N VAL A 80 15.53 -7.70 1.03
CA VAL A 80 16.57 -7.15 0.12
C VAL A 80 15.97 -6.23 -0.96
N ARG A 81 14.72 -6.45 -1.36
CA ARG A 81 14.04 -5.61 -2.38
C ARG A 81 13.89 -4.15 -1.96
N PHE A 82 13.85 -3.85 -0.66
CA PHE A 82 13.86 -2.47 -0.16
C PHE A 82 15.22 -1.79 -0.36
N ILE A 83 16.34 -2.53 -0.22
CA ILE A 83 17.67 -2.03 -0.59
C ILE A 83 17.75 -1.86 -2.12
N LEU A 84 17.19 -2.79 -2.90
CA LEU A 84 17.17 -2.71 -4.36
C LEU A 84 16.29 -1.56 -4.89
N ALA A 85 15.38 -1.02 -4.09
CA ALA A 85 14.65 0.20 -4.42
C ALA A 85 15.51 1.48 -4.30
N VAL A 86 16.64 1.44 -3.58
CA VAL A 86 17.55 2.60 -3.42
C VAL A 86 18.22 3.00 -4.75
N PRO A 87 18.81 2.06 -5.54
CA PRO A 87 19.26 2.38 -6.89
C PRO A 87 18.15 2.97 -7.78
N ALA A 88 16.94 2.42 -7.72
CA ALA A 88 15.80 2.96 -8.46
C ALA A 88 15.48 4.41 -8.03
N LEU A 89 15.54 4.71 -6.73
CA LEU A 89 15.39 6.07 -6.22
C LEU A 89 16.46 7.00 -6.80
N TRP A 90 17.74 6.62 -6.77
CA TRP A 90 18.81 7.44 -7.34
C TRP A 90 18.62 7.70 -8.84
N TRP A 91 18.15 6.69 -9.58
CA TRP A 91 17.80 6.86 -10.99
C TRP A 91 16.72 7.92 -11.21
N VAL A 92 15.62 7.83 -10.45
CA VAL A 92 14.50 8.78 -10.57
C VAL A 92 14.89 10.17 -10.10
N LEU A 93 15.72 10.29 -9.06
CA LEU A 93 16.27 11.57 -8.61
C LEU A 93 17.07 12.25 -9.73
N ARG A 94 17.82 11.48 -10.53
CA ARG A 94 18.62 12.02 -11.63
C ARG A 94 17.80 12.28 -12.89
N TYR A 95 16.86 11.40 -13.21
CA TYR A 95 16.07 11.42 -14.44
C TYR A 95 14.59 11.23 -14.13
N PRO A 96 13.91 12.23 -13.53
CA PRO A 96 12.52 12.11 -13.12
C PRO A 96 11.61 11.87 -14.33
N PRO A 97 10.56 11.02 -14.20
CA PRO A 97 9.59 10.80 -15.27
C PRO A 97 8.67 12.02 -15.43
N HIS A 98 8.03 12.11 -16.59
CA HIS A 98 6.95 13.07 -16.80
C HIS A 98 5.73 12.67 -15.98
N LEU A 99 5.13 13.65 -15.28
CA LEU A 99 3.91 13.41 -14.50
C LEU A 99 2.76 12.84 -15.34
N SER A 100 2.62 13.29 -16.59
CA SER A 100 1.59 12.76 -17.50
C SER A 100 1.70 11.24 -17.66
N VAL A 101 2.91 10.70 -17.74
CA VAL A 101 3.15 9.27 -17.86
C VAL A 101 2.84 8.54 -16.55
N VAL A 102 3.24 9.10 -15.42
CA VAL A 102 2.93 8.55 -14.08
C VAL A 102 1.43 8.42 -13.89
N TRP A 103 0.70 9.52 -14.09
CA TRP A 103 -0.75 9.56 -13.89
C TRP A 103 -1.51 8.71 -14.92
N THR A 104 -1.05 8.66 -16.17
CA THR A 104 -1.61 7.74 -17.18
C THR A 104 -1.40 6.29 -16.76
N GLY A 105 -0.20 5.93 -16.30
CA GLY A 105 0.10 4.58 -15.84
C GLY A 105 -0.75 4.15 -14.65
N ILE A 106 -0.92 5.03 -13.65
CA ILE A 106 -1.77 4.76 -12.48
C ILE A 106 -3.23 4.59 -12.90
N ALA A 107 -3.74 5.48 -13.77
CA ALA A 107 -5.12 5.41 -14.26
C ALA A 107 -5.39 4.14 -15.07
N LEU A 108 -4.51 3.81 -16.02
CA LEU A 108 -4.61 2.58 -16.80
C LEU A 108 -4.43 1.34 -15.92
N GLY A 109 -3.60 1.40 -14.89
CA GLY A 109 -3.47 0.34 -13.89
C GLY A 109 -4.80 0.08 -13.16
N GLY A 110 -5.46 1.14 -12.70
CA GLY A 110 -6.80 1.05 -12.09
C GLY A 110 -7.87 0.52 -13.05
N ILE A 111 -7.92 1.05 -14.28
CA ILE A 111 -8.85 0.59 -15.33
C ILE A 111 -8.62 -0.89 -15.63
N SER A 112 -7.37 -1.28 -15.88
CA SER A 112 -7.03 -2.67 -16.23
C SER A 112 -7.39 -3.65 -15.11
N ALA A 113 -7.13 -3.29 -13.85
CA ALA A 113 -7.51 -4.11 -12.70
C ALA A 113 -9.03 -4.26 -12.58
N GLY A 114 -9.78 -3.17 -12.74
CA GLY A 114 -11.25 -3.20 -12.74
C GLY A 114 -11.82 -4.03 -13.89
N SER A 115 -11.31 -3.84 -15.11
CA SER A 115 -11.73 -4.61 -16.29
C SER A 115 -11.43 -6.10 -16.13
N TRP A 116 -10.23 -6.46 -15.65
CA TRP A 116 -9.85 -7.83 -15.37
C TRP A 116 -10.76 -8.49 -14.33
N ALA A 117 -10.98 -7.81 -13.21
CA ALA A 117 -11.84 -8.30 -12.15
C ALA A 117 -13.31 -8.45 -12.61
N SER A 118 -13.79 -7.51 -13.42
CA SER A 118 -15.14 -7.56 -14.00
C SER A 118 -15.30 -8.75 -14.92
N TRP A 119 -14.30 -9.02 -15.76
CA TRP A 119 -14.30 -10.18 -16.64
C TRP A 119 -14.34 -11.51 -15.85
N GLN A 120 -13.47 -11.67 -14.85
CA GLN A 120 -13.49 -12.87 -13.99
C GLN A 120 -14.81 -13.06 -13.25
N LYS A 121 -15.36 -11.97 -12.70
CA LYS A 121 -16.59 -12.04 -11.89
C LYS A 121 -17.84 -12.28 -12.73
N LEU A 122 -17.96 -11.58 -13.87
CA LEU A 122 -19.18 -11.56 -14.68
C LEU A 122 -19.17 -12.58 -15.83
N ALA A 123 -18.01 -12.82 -16.45
CA ALA A 123 -17.91 -13.74 -17.58
C ALA A 123 -17.49 -15.14 -17.14
N GLU A 124 -16.47 -15.26 -16.28
CA GLU A 124 -16.00 -16.57 -15.80
C GLU A 124 -16.79 -17.09 -14.59
N GLY A 125 -17.58 -16.24 -13.93
CA GLY A 125 -18.38 -16.61 -12.75
C GLY A 125 -17.55 -16.86 -11.49
N ILE A 126 -16.30 -16.40 -11.44
CA ILE A 126 -15.42 -16.59 -10.28
C ILE A 126 -15.94 -15.78 -9.09
N GLU A 127 -16.04 -16.40 -7.91
CA GLU A 127 -16.61 -15.74 -6.73
C GLU A 127 -15.78 -14.54 -6.27
N ARG A 128 -14.45 -14.65 -6.32
CA ARG A 128 -13.53 -13.58 -5.91
C ARG A 128 -12.49 -13.35 -6.99
N ALA A 129 -12.52 -12.19 -7.62
CA ALA A 129 -11.56 -11.81 -8.63
C ALA A 129 -10.14 -11.78 -8.05
N GLN A 130 -9.19 -12.33 -8.81
CA GLN A 130 -7.77 -12.34 -8.51
C GLN A 130 -6.95 -12.02 -9.75
N GLY A 131 -5.86 -11.29 -9.56
CA GLY A 131 -4.84 -11.16 -10.59
C GLY A 131 -3.85 -12.32 -10.54
N PHE A 132 -2.63 -12.05 -10.98
CA PHE A 132 -1.48 -12.94 -10.77
C PHE A 132 -0.85 -12.78 -9.38
N THR A 133 -1.69 -12.46 -8.39
CA THR A 133 -1.33 -12.22 -6.99
C THR A 133 -2.42 -12.79 -6.08
N HIS A 134 -2.13 -12.92 -4.78
CA HIS A 134 -3.12 -13.32 -3.80
C HIS A 134 -4.35 -12.40 -3.84
N VAL A 135 -5.58 -12.95 -3.70
CA VAL A 135 -6.85 -12.21 -3.85
C VAL A 135 -6.88 -10.90 -3.05
N ILE A 136 -6.42 -10.93 -1.79
CA ILE A 136 -6.38 -9.73 -0.92
C ILE A 136 -5.34 -8.71 -1.42
N GLN A 137 -4.20 -9.18 -1.94
CA GLN A 137 -3.16 -8.32 -2.50
C GLN A 137 -3.67 -7.61 -3.76
N PHE A 138 -4.30 -8.37 -4.67
CA PHE A 138 -4.92 -7.81 -5.87
C PHE A 138 -5.93 -6.71 -5.54
N GLY A 139 -6.86 -6.99 -4.62
CA GLY A 139 -7.90 -6.04 -4.27
C GLY A 139 -7.41 -4.78 -3.57
N ASN A 140 -6.47 -4.91 -2.63
CA ASN A 140 -5.87 -3.77 -1.94
C ASN A 140 -4.99 -2.93 -2.88
N LEU A 141 -4.18 -3.55 -3.75
CA LEU A 141 -3.38 -2.82 -4.73
C LEU A 141 -4.25 -2.16 -5.81
N SER A 142 -5.38 -2.76 -6.19
CA SER A 142 -6.37 -2.11 -7.07
C SER A 142 -6.93 -0.85 -6.44
N MET A 143 -7.29 -0.92 -5.15
CA MET A 143 -7.74 0.25 -4.38
C MET A 143 -6.65 1.31 -4.29
N LEU A 144 -5.40 0.93 -4.02
CA LEU A 144 -4.26 1.85 -4.02
C LEU A 144 -4.17 2.64 -5.33
N LEU A 145 -4.18 1.95 -6.48
CA LEU A 145 -4.12 2.61 -7.79
C LEU A 145 -5.30 3.57 -8.00
N GLY A 146 -6.51 3.18 -7.58
CA GLY A 146 -7.68 4.05 -7.62
C GLY A 146 -7.53 5.30 -6.74
N VAL A 147 -7.10 5.14 -5.48
CA VAL A 147 -6.88 6.24 -4.54
C VAL A 147 -5.77 7.18 -5.02
N LEU A 148 -4.70 6.65 -5.62
CA LEU A 148 -3.65 7.46 -6.23
C LEU A 148 -4.17 8.27 -7.43
N CYS A 149 -5.18 7.79 -8.18
CA CYS A 149 -5.82 8.61 -9.22
C CYS A 149 -6.46 9.88 -8.63
N LEU A 150 -7.08 9.79 -7.44
CA LEU A 150 -7.65 10.96 -6.77
C LEU A 150 -6.57 11.97 -6.35
N ALA A 151 -5.39 11.49 -5.96
CA ALA A 151 -4.24 12.36 -5.70
C ALA A 151 -3.83 13.13 -6.96
N GLY A 152 -3.88 12.50 -8.14
CA GLY A 152 -3.54 13.12 -9.43
C GLY A 152 -4.48 14.24 -9.90
N LEU A 153 -5.68 14.38 -9.30
CA LEU A 153 -6.67 15.37 -9.74
C LEU A 153 -6.19 16.81 -9.63
N GLY A 154 -5.35 17.13 -8.64
CA GLY A 154 -4.71 18.45 -8.54
C GLY A 154 -3.86 18.77 -9.76
N TRP A 155 -3.02 17.82 -10.18
CA TRP A 155 -2.20 17.95 -11.38
C TRP A 155 -3.05 18.05 -12.65
N ALA A 156 -4.10 17.22 -12.78
CA ALA A 156 -5.01 17.25 -13.92
C ALA A 156 -5.73 18.60 -14.04
N HIS A 157 -6.14 19.19 -12.92
CA HIS A 157 -6.78 20.50 -12.88
C HIS A 157 -5.86 21.62 -13.41
N ALA A 158 -4.55 21.51 -13.16
CA ALA A 158 -3.55 22.46 -13.66
C ALA A 158 -3.36 22.42 -15.19
N GLN A 159 -3.69 21.30 -15.85
CA GLN A 159 -3.54 21.13 -17.30
C GLN A 159 -4.65 21.83 -18.10
N ARG A 160 -4.64 23.18 -18.17
CA ARG A 160 -5.73 24.01 -18.73
C ARG A 160 -6.35 23.49 -20.05
N GLN A 161 -5.52 23.10 -21.02
CA GLN A 161 -5.99 22.65 -22.35
C GLN A 161 -6.61 21.24 -22.35
N HIS A 162 -6.09 20.33 -21.53
CA HIS A 162 -6.50 18.91 -21.51
C HIS A 162 -7.16 18.50 -20.19
N ARG A 163 -7.63 19.48 -19.41
CA ARG A 163 -8.15 19.29 -18.05
C ARG A 163 -9.21 18.21 -17.98
N ILE A 164 -10.23 18.30 -18.83
CA ILE A 164 -11.37 17.37 -18.82
C ILE A 164 -10.90 15.96 -19.16
N LEU A 165 -10.03 15.81 -20.17
CA LEU A 165 -9.46 14.51 -20.55
C LEU A 165 -8.74 13.86 -19.37
N TRP A 166 -7.86 14.60 -18.69
CA TRP A 166 -7.10 14.08 -17.55
C TRP A 166 -7.99 13.74 -16.35
N ILE A 167 -8.98 14.59 -16.04
CA ILE A 167 -9.93 14.33 -14.97
C ILE A 167 -10.75 13.07 -15.28
N THR A 168 -11.27 12.93 -16.50
CA THR A 168 -12.04 11.74 -16.92
C THR A 168 -11.19 10.48 -16.85
N LEU A 169 -9.94 10.52 -17.32
CA LEU A 169 -9.02 9.39 -17.27
C LEU A 169 -8.75 8.96 -15.81
N LEU A 170 -8.47 9.91 -14.92
CA LEU A 170 -8.21 9.62 -13.51
C LEU A 170 -9.46 9.12 -12.78
N PHE A 171 -10.65 9.66 -13.07
CA PHE A 171 -11.89 9.11 -12.52
C PHE A 171 -12.16 7.70 -13.03
N ALA A 172 -11.93 7.42 -14.32
CA ALA A 172 -12.03 6.06 -14.85
C ALA A 172 -11.05 5.10 -14.14
N GLY A 173 -9.82 5.55 -13.88
CA GLY A 173 -8.84 4.82 -13.06
C GLY A 173 -9.29 4.59 -11.62
N PHE A 174 -9.85 5.61 -10.98
CA PHE A 174 -10.42 5.53 -9.63
C PHE A 174 -11.53 4.48 -9.56
N PHE A 175 -12.54 4.59 -10.42
CA PHE A 175 -13.65 3.64 -10.44
C PHE A 175 -13.20 2.24 -10.83
N GLY A 176 -12.25 2.10 -11.77
CA GLY A 176 -11.63 0.81 -12.11
C GLY A 176 -10.94 0.16 -10.90
N GLY A 177 -10.13 0.92 -10.16
CA GLY A 177 -9.46 0.43 -8.95
C GLY A 177 -10.44 0.01 -7.84
N VAL A 178 -11.50 0.81 -7.63
CA VAL A 178 -12.58 0.49 -6.68
C VAL A 178 -13.33 -0.78 -7.10
N LEU A 179 -13.67 -0.93 -8.38
CA LEU A 179 -14.30 -2.14 -8.92
C LEU A 179 -13.41 -3.38 -8.76
N GLY A 180 -12.11 -3.27 -9.04
CA GLY A 180 -11.14 -4.35 -8.82
C GLY A 180 -11.08 -4.80 -7.35
N SER A 181 -11.08 -3.83 -6.43
CA SER A 181 -11.13 -4.11 -4.98
C SER A 181 -12.44 -4.78 -4.56
N LEU A 182 -13.58 -4.24 -5.00
CA LEU A 182 -14.91 -4.77 -4.75
C LEU A 182 -15.05 -6.23 -5.16
N PHE A 183 -14.72 -6.54 -6.42
CA PHE A 183 -14.90 -7.88 -6.97
C PHE A 183 -13.91 -8.93 -6.41
N SER A 184 -12.79 -8.50 -5.84
CA SER A 184 -11.91 -9.40 -5.08
C SER A 184 -12.47 -9.79 -3.69
N GLY A 185 -13.45 -9.03 -3.19
CA GLY A 185 -13.97 -9.18 -1.84
C GLY A 185 -12.95 -8.85 -0.74
N SER A 186 -11.87 -8.12 -1.05
CA SER A 186 -10.88 -7.65 -0.07
C SER A 186 -11.49 -6.52 0.78
N ARG A 187 -11.85 -6.85 2.01
CA ARG A 187 -12.51 -5.94 2.97
C ARG A 187 -11.55 -4.99 3.70
N GLY A 188 -10.25 -5.26 3.64
CA GLY A 188 -9.21 -4.55 4.40
C GLY A 188 -9.07 -3.07 4.03
N GLY A 189 -9.11 -2.75 2.73
CA GLY A 189 -8.87 -1.38 2.23
C GLY A 189 -10.01 -0.37 2.44
N TRP A 190 -11.06 -0.73 3.18
CA TRP A 190 -12.26 0.10 3.37
C TRP A 190 -12.25 0.81 4.72
N VAL A 191 -11.56 0.25 5.71
CA VAL A 191 -11.48 0.82 7.06
C VAL A 191 -10.74 2.16 7.03
N GLY A 192 -9.72 2.30 6.19
CA GLY A 192 -8.94 3.52 6.02
C GLY A 192 -9.60 4.58 5.14
N PHE A 193 -10.76 4.30 4.53
CA PHE A 193 -11.41 5.24 3.61
C PHE A 193 -11.69 6.62 4.25
N PRO A 194 -12.15 6.74 5.51
CA PRO A 194 -12.29 8.03 6.18
C PRO A 194 -10.97 8.82 6.27
N ILE A 195 -9.84 8.13 6.51
CA ILE A 195 -8.52 8.75 6.60
C ILE A 195 -8.07 9.21 5.21
N VAL A 196 -8.28 8.39 4.17
CA VAL A 196 -8.03 8.77 2.77
C VAL A 196 -8.82 10.02 2.39
N LEU A 197 -10.11 10.07 2.71
CA LEU A 197 -10.96 11.24 2.45
C LEU A 197 -10.48 12.47 3.23
N LEU A 198 -10.04 12.33 4.48
CA LEU A 198 -9.48 13.43 5.27
C LEU A 198 -8.20 13.98 4.64
N ILE A 199 -7.31 13.13 4.13
CA ILE A 199 -6.08 13.53 3.44
C ILE A 199 -6.41 14.27 2.15
N LEU A 200 -7.33 13.74 1.33
CA LEU A 200 -7.80 14.40 0.11
C LEU A 200 -8.48 15.73 0.41
N TYR A 201 -9.26 15.81 1.50
CA TYR A 201 -9.87 17.05 1.97
C TYR A 201 -8.81 18.07 2.42
N ARG A 202 -7.76 17.66 3.14
CA ARG A 202 -6.66 18.57 3.48
C ARG A 202 -5.95 19.07 2.23
N ALA A 203 -5.70 18.20 1.25
CA ALA A 203 -5.00 18.57 0.03
C ALA A 203 -5.82 19.51 -0.88
N TYR A 204 -7.11 19.21 -1.06
CA TYR A 204 -7.93 19.85 -2.11
C TYR A 204 -9.19 20.53 -1.61
N GLY A 205 -9.57 20.36 -0.34
CA GLY A 205 -10.79 20.94 0.22
C GLY A 205 -10.84 22.47 0.13
N SER A 206 -9.70 23.15 0.11
CA SER A 206 -9.64 24.62 -0.10
C SER A 206 -10.02 25.04 -1.52
N LEU A 207 -10.00 24.13 -2.50
CA LEU A 207 -10.33 24.39 -3.91
C LEU A 207 -11.85 24.33 -4.16
N PHE A 208 -12.62 23.82 -3.20
CA PHE A 208 -14.07 23.64 -3.31
C PHE A 208 -14.82 24.65 -2.44
N VAL A 209 -15.90 25.20 -2.98
CA VAL A 209 -16.88 25.99 -2.21
C VAL A 209 -17.77 25.08 -1.37
N THR A 210 -18.41 25.62 -0.33
CA THR A 210 -19.12 24.85 0.71
C THR A 210 -20.19 23.91 0.14
N TRP A 211 -20.98 24.35 -0.85
CA TRP A 211 -22.02 23.51 -1.43
C TRP A 211 -21.43 22.30 -2.19
N MET A 212 -20.28 22.45 -2.86
CA MET A 212 -19.60 21.33 -3.53
C MET A 212 -19.09 20.32 -2.51
N LYS A 213 -18.58 20.79 -1.37
CA LYS A 213 -18.18 19.91 -0.25
C LYS A 213 -19.36 19.10 0.26
N LEU A 214 -20.50 19.76 0.49
CA LEU A 214 -21.73 19.09 0.91
C LEU A 214 -22.24 18.09 -0.14
N ALA A 215 -22.16 18.44 -1.43
CA ALA A 215 -22.52 17.53 -2.52
C ALA A 215 -21.61 16.29 -2.55
N ILE A 216 -20.29 16.45 -2.42
CA ILE A 216 -19.35 15.32 -2.36
C ILE A 216 -19.64 14.42 -1.16
N VAL A 217 -19.85 15.00 0.02
CA VAL A 217 -20.22 14.24 1.23
C VAL A 217 -21.55 13.50 1.01
N GLY A 218 -22.56 14.19 0.46
CA GLY A 218 -23.84 13.59 0.11
C GLY A 218 -23.70 12.43 -0.88
N THR A 219 -22.86 12.56 -1.91
CA THR A 219 -22.58 11.49 -2.89
C THR A 219 -21.87 10.31 -2.25
N VAL A 220 -20.88 10.54 -1.37
CA VAL A 220 -20.18 9.46 -0.67
C VAL A 220 -21.14 8.70 0.25
N ILE A 221 -21.99 9.41 1.00
CA ILE A 221 -23.01 8.80 1.86
C ILE A 221 -24.04 8.04 1.01
N ALA A 222 -24.54 8.63 -0.07
CA ALA A 222 -25.50 8.00 -0.96
C ALA A 222 -24.91 6.73 -1.60
N ALA A 223 -23.67 6.78 -2.10
CA ALA A 223 -22.99 5.62 -2.66
C ALA A 223 -22.79 4.51 -1.61
N GLY A 224 -22.37 4.87 -0.39
CA GLY A 224 -22.24 3.92 0.71
C GLY A 224 -23.58 3.27 1.07
N LEU A 225 -24.66 4.05 1.10
CA LEU A 225 -26.01 3.55 1.37
C LEU A 225 -26.51 2.66 0.22
N THR A 226 -26.28 3.03 -1.04
CA THR A 226 -26.63 2.22 -2.20
C THR A 226 -25.92 0.87 -2.16
N VAL A 227 -24.61 0.86 -1.89
CA VAL A 227 -23.84 -0.37 -1.74
C VAL A 227 -24.39 -1.20 -0.57
N TYR A 228 -24.74 -0.58 0.56
CA TYR A 228 -25.31 -1.30 1.70
C TYR A 228 -26.69 -1.90 1.39
N LEU A 229 -27.57 -1.17 0.68
CA LEU A 229 -28.96 -1.58 0.46
C LEU A 229 -29.16 -2.56 -0.70
N ILE A 230 -28.22 -2.69 -1.63
CA ILE A 230 -28.32 -3.64 -2.75
C ILE A 230 -27.90 -5.03 -2.27
N PRO A 231 -28.81 -6.02 -2.13
CA PRO A 231 -28.50 -7.32 -1.55
C PRO A 231 -27.44 -8.10 -2.34
N GLN A 232 -27.39 -7.90 -3.66
CA GLN A 232 -26.43 -8.56 -4.55
C GLN A 232 -24.97 -8.14 -4.27
N THR A 233 -24.76 -7.02 -3.58
CA THR A 233 -23.40 -6.64 -3.13
C THR A 233 -22.91 -7.50 -1.97
N GLY A 234 -23.83 -8.16 -1.24
CA GLY A 234 -23.56 -8.93 -0.03
C GLY A 234 -23.06 -8.10 1.15
N VAL A 235 -23.01 -6.76 1.05
CA VAL A 235 -22.44 -5.92 2.12
C VAL A 235 -23.29 -5.94 3.38
N GLN A 236 -24.62 -5.90 3.23
CA GLN A 236 -25.55 -6.00 4.37
C GLN A 236 -25.35 -7.30 5.15
N ASP A 237 -25.33 -8.44 4.46
CA ASP A 237 -25.09 -9.74 5.08
C ASP A 237 -23.75 -9.76 5.80
N ARG A 238 -22.71 -9.17 5.20
CA ARG A 238 -21.38 -9.09 5.81
C ARG A 238 -21.34 -8.25 7.08
N VAL A 239 -22.10 -7.15 7.14
CA VAL A 239 -22.24 -6.34 8.35
C VAL A 239 -22.91 -7.17 9.44
N HIS A 240 -24.02 -7.84 9.13
CA HIS A 240 -24.71 -8.71 10.09
C HIS A 240 -23.85 -9.89 10.55
N TYR A 241 -23.15 -10.58 9.65
CA TYR A 241 -22.21 -11.64 9.99
C TYR A 241 -21.07 -11.13 10.87
N THR A 242 -20.58 -9.91 10.68
CA THR A 242 -19.52 -9.33 11.52
C THR A 242 -19.99 -9.13 12.96
N PHE A 243 -21.19 -8.59 13.16
CA PHE A 243 -21.77 -8.44 14.49
C PHE A 243 -22.10 -9.79 15.14
N TYR A 244 -22.62 -10.73 14.36
CA TYR A 244 -22.88 -12.09 14.81
C TYR A 244 -21.59 -12.82 15.22
N ASP A 245 -20.55 -12.76 14.38
CA ASP A 245 -19.22 -13.34 14.63
C ASP A 245 -18.57 -12.74 15.88
N LEU A 246 -18.70 -11.42 16.08
CA LEU A 246 -18.19 -10.74 17.27
C LEU A 246 -18.92 -11.20 18.54
N ASN A 247 -20.25 -11.30 18.48
CA ASN A 247 -21.06 -11.76 19.61
C ASN A 247 -20.73 -13.21 19.98
N ASN A 248 -20.58 -14.07 18.97
CA ASN A 248 -20.17 -15.47 19.11
C ASN A 248 -18.77 -15.63 19.71
N TYR A 249 -17.81 -14.82 19.26
CA TYR A 249 -16.47 -14.81 19.86
C TYR A 249 -16.50 -14.41 21.34
N ILE A 250 -17.26 -13.37 21.68
CA ILE A 250 -17.40 -12.88 23.07
C ILE A 250 -18.15 -13.90 23.94
N SER A 251 -19.19 -14.56 23.42
CA SER A 251 -19.94 -15.59 24.14
C SER A 251 -19.18 -16.91 24.27
N GLY A 252 -18.09 -17.09 23.53
CA GLY A 252 -17.30 -18.33 23.50
C GLY A 252 -17.88 -19.41 22.58
N GLU A 253 -18.97 -19.13 21.88
CA GLU A 253 -19.55 -20.05 20.89
C GLU A 253 -18.87 -19.83 19.53
N ASN A 254 -18.16 -20.84 19.00
CA ASN A 254 -17.52 -20.83 17.68
C ASN A 254 -16.48 -19.71 17.43
N ARG A 255 -15.30 -19.84 18.04
CA ARG A 255 -14.12 -18.97 17.82
C ARG A 255 -13.40 -19.17 16.47
N THR A 256 -13.89 -20.07 15.63
CA THR A 256 -13.21 -20.56 14.42
C THR A 256 -13.63 -19.88 13.11
N ASN A 257 -14.58 -18.93 13.16
CA ASN A 257 -14.93 -18.10 12.00
C ASN A 257 -13.76 -17.14 11.61
N SER A 258 -13.84 -16.52 10.43
CA SER A 258 -12.71 -15.72 9.89
C SER A 258 -12.29 -14.54 10.76
N LEU A 259 -13.18 -13.98 11.59
CA LEU A 259 -12.87 -12.88 12.52
C LEU A 259 -12.35 -13.40 13.86
N GLY A 260 -13.01 -14.40 14.44
CA GLY A 260 -12.56 -15.08 15.66
C GLY A 260 -11.17 -15.68 15.49
N ALA A 261 -10.87 -16.29 14.35
CA ALA A 261 -9.54 -16.79 14.03
C ALA A 261 -8.47 -15.67 14.06
N ARG A 262 -8.79 -14.46 13.59
CA ARG A 262 -7.86 -13.31 13.67
C ARG A 262 -7.67 -12.84 15.10
N PHE A 263 -8.73 -12.78 15.90
CA PHE A 263 -8.61 -12.41 17.31
C PHE A 263 -7.82 -13.43 18.11
N GLU A 264 -8.01 -14.74 17.87
CA GLU A 264 -7.19 -15.79 18.46
C GLU A 264 -5.72 -15.71 18.01
N MET A 265 -5.46 -15.40 16.74
CA MET A 265 -4.09 -15.12 16.27
C MET A 265 -3.47 -13.91 16.97
N TRP A 266 -4.23 -12.83 17.17
CA TRP A 266 -3.75 -11.64 17.86
C TRP A 266 -3.52 -11.89 19.34
N ARG A 267 -4.37 -12.70 19.96
CA ARG A 267 -4.23 -13.16 21.34
C ARG A 267 -2.95 -13.98 21.50
N GLY A 268 -2.73 -14.99 20.65
CA GLY A 268 -1.51 -15.79 20.64
C GLY A 268 -0.26 -14.92 20.41
N ALA A 269 -0.28 -14.06 19.38
CA ALA A 269 0.81 -13.13 19.12
C ALA A 269 1.08 -12.17 20.30
N SER A 270 0.05 -11.75 21.03
CA SER A 270 0.21 -10.91 22.22
C SER A 270 0.91 -11.64 23.36
N HIS A 271 0.60 -12.93 23.58
CA HIS A 271 1.35 -13.77 24.52
C HIS A 271 2.83 -13.83 24.13
N LEU A 272 3.12 -14.10 22.86
CA LEU A 272 4.49 -14.15 22.35
C LEU A 272 5.24 -12.82 22.49
N ILE A 273 4.57 -11.68 22.22
CA ILE A 273 5.13 -10.34 22.41
C ILE A 273 5.54 -10.11 23.88
N MET A 274 4.70 -10.53 24.84
CA MET A 274 5.01 -10.38 26.27
C MET A 274 6.22 -11.20 26.70
N GLU A 275 6.45 -12.36 26.09
CA GLU A 275 7.59 -13.23 26.40
C GLU A 275 8.92 -12.72 25.81
N LYS A 276 8.90 -12.17 24.59
CA LYS A 276 10.11 -11.65 23.91
C LYS A 276 9.90 -10.27 23.29
N PRO A 277 9.62 -9.21 24.08
CA PRO A 277 9.25 -7.90 23.54
C PRO A 277 10.40 -7.21 22.80
N LEU A 278 11.65 -7.46 23.18
CA LEU A 278 12.79 -6.76 22.59
C LEU A 278 13.23 -7.38 21.26
N THR A 279 13.38 -8.70 21.23
CA THR A 279 13.95 -9.43 20.09
C THR A 279 12.89 -10.03 19.17
N GLY A 280 11.69 -10.31 19.68
CA GLY A 280 10.71 -11.15 19.01
C GLY A 280 11.11 -12.63 18.98
N TRP A 281 10.29 -13.41 18.29
CA TRP A 281 10.42 -14.87 18.19
C TRP A 281 11.09 -15.38 16.92
N GLY A 282 11.33 -14.52 15.92
CA GLY A 282 11.60 -14.96 14.55
C GLY A 282 10.35 -15.56 13.89
N THR A 283 10.40 -15.78 12.58
CA THR A 283 9.28 -16.38 11.83
C THR A 283 9.09 -17.86 12.17
N GLN A 284 10.16 -18.66 12.24
CA GLN A 284 10.09 -20.08 12.59
C GLN A 284 9.74 -20.24 14.07
N GLY A 285 10.38 -19.47 14.94
CA GLY A 285 10.06 -19.50 16.37
C GLY A 285 8.63 -19.04 16.66
N TYR A 286 8.08 -18.08 15.90
CA TYR A 286 6.66 -17.70 16.00
C TYR A 286 5.73 -18.88 15.68
N VAL A 287 5.99 -19.62 14.59
CA VAL A 287 5.16 -20.77 14.20
C VAL A 287 5.19 -21.86 15.28
N GLN A 288 6.38 -22.20 15.77
CA GLN A 288 6.54 -23.22 16.82
C GLN A 288 5.86 -22.79 18.12
N ALA A 289 6.06 -21.54 18.55
CA ALA A 289 5.47 -21.04 19.78
C ALA A 289 3.93 -20.94 19.69
N MET A 290 3.38 -20.56 18.54
CA MET A 290 1.93 -20.59 18.30
C MET A 290 1.38 -22.01 18.38
N GLN A 291 2.09 -23.02 17.84
CA GLN A 291 1.70 -24.43 17.98
C GLN A 291 1.65 -24.85 19.45
N THR A 292 2.68 -24.50 20.24
CA THR A 292 2.71 -24.79 21.68
C THR A 292 1.54 -24.13 22.43
N LEU A 293 1.21 -22.87 22.13
CA LEU A 293 0.05 -22.20 22.72
C LEU A 293 -1.27 -22.90 22.37
N GLY A 294 -1.40 -23.41 21.15
CA GLY A 294 -2.56 -24.19 20.73
C GLY A 294 -2.65 -25.54 21.45
N GLU A 295 -1.55 -26.27 21.56
CA GLU A 295 -1.48 -27.56 22.27
C GLU A 295 -1.81 -27.42 23.76
N GLN A 296 -1.46 -26.29 24.37
CA GLN A 296 -1.80 -25.94 25.75
C GLN A 296 -3.24 -25.45 25.93
N GLY A 297 -4.01 -25.31 24.85
CA GLY A 297 -5.38 -24.79 24.88
C GLY A 297 -5.47 -23.30 25.24
N ILE A 298 -4.37 -22.55 25.15
CA ILE A 298 -4.35 -21.10 25.40
C ILE A 298 -5.05 -20.38 24.24
N ILE A 299 -4.83 -20.84 23.02
CA ILE A 299 -5.52 -20.39 21.80
C ILE A 299 -6.16 -21.56 21.06
N GLU A 300 -7.07 -21.27 20.13
CA GLU A 300 -7.66 -22.30 19.28
C GLU A 300 -6.61 -23.01 18.39
N GLN A 301 -6.54 -24.34 18.44
CA GLN A 301 -5.56 -25.13 17.69
C GLN A 301 -5.59 -24.84 16.19
N GLN A 302 -6.77 -24.55 15.64
CA GLN A 302 -6.94 -24.27 14.21
C GLN A 302 -6.17 -23.03 13.74
N VAL A 303 -5.91 -22.04 14.60
CA VAL A 303 -5.20 -20.83 14.18
C VAL A 303 -3.69 -21.01 14.06
N THR A 304 -3.14 -22.09 14.62
CA THR A 304 -1.71 -22.40 14.58
C THR A 304 -1.21 -22.77 13.18
N GLN A 305 -2.12 -23.08 12.24
CA GLN A 305 -1.79 -23.32 10.84
C GLN A 305 -1.34 -22.05 10.10
N TYR A 306 -1.62 -20.86 10.64
CA TYR A 306 -1.27 -19.59 10.00
C TYR A 306 0.13 -19.12 10.41
N GLY A 307 1.00 -18.91 9.43
CA GLY A 307 2.36 -18.41 9.65
C GLY A 307 2.49 -16.92 9.98
N HIS A 308 1.37 -16.21 10.18
CA HIS A 308 1.36 -14.79 10.50
C HIS A 308 0.08 -14.34 11.19
N ALA A 309 0.14 -13.25 11.95
CA ALA A 309 -0.97 -12.74 12.76
C ALA A 309 -2.11 -12.08 11.95
N HIS A 310 -2.04 -12.06 10.61
CA HIS A 310 -2.99 -11.32 9.75
C HIS A 310 -3.15 -9.83 10.16
N ASN A 311 -2.13 -9.27 10.79
CA ASN A 311 -2.00 -7.85 11.09
C ASN A 311 -0.51 -7.54 11.06
N GLU A 312 -0.07 -6.67 10.17
CA GLU A 312 1.34 -6.41 9.91
C GLU A 312 2.10 -5.85 11.12
N PHE A 313 1.42 -5.05 11.93
CA PHE A 313 2.00 -4.44 13.12
C PHE A 313 2.21 -5.47 14.22
N ILE A 314 1.18 -6.28 14.51
CA ILE A 314 1.26 -7.37 15.50
C ILE A 314 2.26 -8.42 15.03
N ASP A 315 2.25 -8.78 13.75
CA ASP A 315 3.17 -9.75 13.16
C ASP A 315 4.63 -9.30 13.26
N ALA A 316 4.90 -8.03 12.91
CA ALA A 316 6.25 -7.47 13.03
C ALA A 316 6.73 -7.41 14.48
N PHE A 317 5.85 -7.06 15.43
CA PHE A 317 6.23 -7.01 16.84
C PHE A 317 6.47 -8.41 17.40
N ALA A 318 5.59 -9.37 17.14
CA ALA A 318 5.74 -10.75 17.63
C ALA A 318 7.02 -11.42 17.08
N LYS A 319 7.35 -11.20 15.80
CA LYS A 319 8.50 -11.85 15.15
C LYS A 319 9.81 -11.12 15.35
N ARG A 320 9.82 -9.79 15.35
CA ARG A 320 11.05 -8.98 15.35
C ARG A 320 11.19 -8.03 16.54
N GLY A 321 10.27 -8.10 17.50
CA GLY A 321 10.29 -7.28 18.72
C GLY A 321 10.12 -5.79 18.44
N VAL A 322 10.48 -4.99 19.44
CA VAL A 322 10.37 -3.52 19.40
C VAL A 322 11.16 -2.91 18.25
N LEU A 323 12.32 -3.49 17.91
CA LEU A 323 13.15 -2.99 16.81
C LEU A 323 12.44 -3.18 15.46
N GLY A 324 11.92 -4.37 15.20
CA GLY A 324 11.15 -4.66 13.98
C GLY A 324 9.89 -3.83 13.84
N PHE A 325 9.17 -3.62 14.95
CA PHE A 325 8.01 -2.75 15.00
C PHE A 325 8.38 -1.28 14.73
N ALA A 326 9.46 -0.78 15.35
CA ALA A 326 9.92 0.60 15.17
C ALA A 326 10.37 0.88 13.73
N VAL A 327 11.13 -0.03 13.09
CA VAL A 327 11.53 0.18 11.69
C VAL A 327 10.36 0.08 10.72
N LEU A 328 9.34 -0.74 11.01
CA LEU A 328 8.10 -0.78 10.24
C LEU A 328 7.34 0.55 10.36
N LEU A 329 7.20 1.08 11.57
CA LEU A 329 6.58 2.40 11.76
C LEU A 329 7.40 3.49 11.07
N ALA A 330 8.73 3.47 11.15
CA ALA A 330 9.57 4.43 10.47
C ALA A 330 9.41 4.35 8.94
N LEU A 331 9.32 3.14 8.38
CA LEU A 331 9.10 2.89 6.95
C LEU A 331 7.82 3.57 6.44
N TYR A 332 6.77 3.67 7.25
CA TYR A 332 5.52 4.35 6.91
C TYR A 332 5.51 5.84 7.29
N LEU A 333 5.87 6.16 8.53
CA LEU A 333 5.68 7.49 9.10
C LEU A 333 6.69 8.52 8.59
N VAL A 334 7.93 8.11 8.31
CA VAL A 334 8.97 9.03 7.77
C VAL A 334 8.58 9.57 6.40
N PRO A 335 8.32 8.73 5.37
CA PRO A 335 7.89 9.26 4.08
C PRO A 335 6.57 10.02 4.18
N MET A 336 5.60 9.52 4.95
CA MET A 336 4.33 10.21 5.17
C MET A 336 4.54 11.64 5.70
N HIS A 337 5.39 11.80 6.72
CA HIS A 337 5.70 13.11 7.29
C HIS A 337 6.40 14.04 6.29
N LEU A 338 7.37 13.52 5.53
CA LEU A 338 8.13 14.31 4.57
C LEU A 338 7.24 14.80 3.42
N PHE A 339 6.42 13.92 2.82
CA PHE A 339 5.46 14.31 1.79
C PHE A 339 4.41 15.30 2.32
N ALA A 340 3.92 15.11 3.55
CA ALA A 340 2.90 15.97 4.15
C ALA A 340 3.31 17.45 4.25
N LYS A 341 4.61 17.76 4.25
CA LYS A 341 5.12 19.15 4.22
C LYS A 341 4.60 19.96 3.02
N GLN A 342 4.24 19.30 1.91
CA GLN A 342 3.75 19.96 0.69
C GLN A 342 2.31 19.58 0.34
N ILE A 343 1.54 19.04 1.30
CA ILE A 343 0.12 18.72 1.08
C ILE A 343 -0.74 19.96 0.76
N ASN A 344 -0.25 21.15 1.12
CA ASN A 344 -0.88 22.45 0.85
C ASN A 344 -0.10 23.30 -0.16
N ALA A 345 0.85 22.73 -0.91
CA ALA A 345 1.71 23.47 -1.84
C ALA A 345 0.89 24.30 -2.85
N LYS A 346 1.30 25.54 -3.16
CA LYS A 346 0.58 26.38 -4.14
C LYS A 346 0.59 25.77 -5.54
N ASP A 347 1.72 25.18 -5.94
CA ASP A 347 1.82 24.39 -7.16
C ASP A 347 1.05 23.07 -7.01
N LEU A 348 0.02 22.91 -7.83
CA LEU A 348 -0.85 21.73 -7.80
C LEU A 348 -0.14 20.46 -8.29
N ALA A 349 0.90 20.58 -9.13
CA ALA A 349 1.69 19.42 -9.55
C ALA A 349 2.46 18.83 -8.36
N THR A 350 3.19 19.68 -7.62
CA THR A 350 3.86 19.30 -6.37
C THR A 350 2.86 18.78 -5.32
N ARG A 351 1.72 19.46 -5.17
CA ARG A 351 0.66 19.04 -4.24
C ARG A 351 0.13 17.65 -4.55
N ALA A 352 -0.07 17.32 -5.83
CA ALA A 352 -0.56 16.01 -6.26
C ALA A 352 0.42 14.89 -5.93
N VAL A 353 1.72 15.09 -6.20
CA VAL A 353 2.76 14.11 -5.85
C VAL A 353 2.90 13.96 -4.34
N ALA A 354 2.88 15.06 -3.59
CA ALA A 354 2.88 15.04 -2.13
C ALA A 354 1.67 14.27 -1.57
N THR A 355 0.48 14.50 -2.11
CA THR A 355 -0.74 13.80 -1.70
C THR A 355 -0.65 12.30 -1.98
N ALA A 356 -0.16 11.91 -3.17
CA ALA A 356 0.09 10.51 -3.51
C ALA A 356 1.10 9.86 -2.56
N GLY A 357 2.19 10.58 -2.24
CA GLY A 357 3.21 10.12 -1.31
C GLY A 357 2.75 9.97 0.15
N VAL A 358 1.73 10.74 0.58
CA VAL A 358 1.05 10.52 1.88
C VAL A 358 0.08 9.33 1.80
N LEU A 359 -0.68 9.20 0.71
CA LEU A 359 -1.68 8.14 0.56
C LEU A 359 -1.06 6.74 0.43
N LEU A 360 0.13 6.62 -0.16
CA LEU A 360 0.85 5.35 -0.27
C LEU A 360 1.07 4.67 1.11
N PRO A 361 1.79 5.26 2.08
CA PRO A 361 1.95 4.66 3.41
C PRO A 361 0.62 4.52 4.14
N VAL A 362 -0.30 5.48 4.03
CA VAL A 362 -1.59 5.40 4.74
C VAL A 362 -2.43 4.20 4.28
N THR A 363 -2.51 3.96 2.98
CA THR A 363 -3.22 2.79 2.44
C THR A 363 -2.53 1.49 2.82
N PHE A 364 -1.19 1.42 2.82
CA PHE A 364 -0.47 0.24 3.31
C PHE A 364 -0.66 -0.01 4.80
N MET A 365 -0.69 1.03 5.63
CA MET A 365 -1.02 0.90 7.05
C MET A 365 -2.44 0.35 7.24
N ASP A 366 -3.42 0.84 6.46
CA ASP A 366 -4.79 0.32 6.47
C ASP A 366 -4.87 -1.15 6.05
N PHE A 367 -4.24 -1.51 4.93
CA PHE A 367 -4.15 -2.90 4.48
C PHE A 367 -3.49 -3.79 5.54
N GLY A 368 -2.47 -3.25 6.21
CA GLY A 368 -1.71 -3.85 7.30
C GLY A 368 -2.55 -4.19 8.54
N LEU A 369 -3.72 -3.56 8.73
CA LEU A 369 -4.59 -3.87 9.88
C LEU A 369 -5.25 -5.26 9.78
N SER A 370 -5.39 -5.78 8.57
CA SER A 370 -6.15 -7.03 8.29
C SER A 370 -5.37 -8.07 7.50
N GLN A 371 -4.13 -7.75 7.12
CA GLN A 371 -3.21 -8.64 6.42
C GLN A 371 -1.77 -8.26 6.76
N ALA A 372 -0.89 -9.24 6.90
CA ALA A 372 0.55 -8.98 6.85
C ALA A 372 0.92 -8.70 5.38
N PHE A 373 0.88 -7.45 4.96
CA PHE A 373 0.86 -7.07 3.54
C PHE A 373 2.27 -7.11 2.91
N LEU A 374 3.28 -6.67 3.66
CA LEU A 374 4.69 -6.71 3.27
C LEU A 374 5.33 -8.12 3.35
N THR A 375 4.59 -9.16 3.77
CA THR A 375 5.06 -10.54 3.65
C THR A 375 4.85 -11.11 2.24
N HIS A 376 4.17 -10.37 1.35
CA HIS A 376 3.92 -10.77 -0.05
C HIS A 376 4.80 -9.98 -1.01
N ASN A 377 5.27 -10.65 -2.06
CA ASN A 377 6.13 -10.06 -3.09
C ASN A 377 5.49 -8.83 -3.75
N SER A 378 4.20 -8.89 -4.06
CA SER A 378 3.45 -7.77 -4.66
C SER A 378 3.42 -6.54 -3.76
N GLY A 379 3.17 -6.73 -2.45
CA GLY A 379 3.15 -5.65 -1.48
C GLY A 379 4.52 -4.96 -1.36
N VAL A 380 5.58 -5.76 -1.21
CA VAL A 380 6.97 -5.26 -1.12
C VAL A 380 7.37 -4.48 -2.36
N MET A 381 7.16 -5.05 -3.55
CA MET A 381 7.56 -4.42 -4.80
C MET A 381 6.79 -3.11 -5.04
N MET A 382 5.46 -3.15 -4.86
CA MET A 382 4.64 -1.95 -5.06
C MET A 382 4.98 -0.86 -4.06
N TYR A 383 5.17 -1.18 -2.78
CA TYR A 383 5.51 -0.17 -1.78
C TYR A 383 6.87 0.47 -2.05
N ALA A 384 7.93 -0.35 -2.09
CA ALA A 384 9.30 0.14 -2.09
C ALA A 384 9.59 0.94 -3.37
N PHE A 385 9.14 0.44 -4.53
CA PHE A 385 9.43 1.09 -5.81
C PHE A 385 8.49 2.27 -6.09
N LEU A 386 7.21 2.24 -5.67
CA LEU A 386 6.38 3.46 -5.77
C LEU A 386 6.87 4.54 -4.82
N LEU A 387 7.33 4.17 -3.62
CA LEU A 387 7.93 5.13 -2.70
C LEU A 387 9.16 5.78 -3.33
N ALA A 388 10.07 4.99 -3.93
CA ALA A 388 11.23 5.50 -4.64
C ALA A 388 10.86 6.44 -5.80
N VAL A 389 9.85 6.07 -6.60
CA VAL A 389 9.38 6.89 -7.73
C VAL A 389 8.75 8.20 -7.25
N LEU A 390 7.78 8.13 -6.33
CA LEU A 390 7.08 9.30 -5.81
C LEU A 390 8.05 10.25 -5.08
N TRP A 391 8.98 9.71 -4.30
CA TRP A 391 9.97 10.51 -3.60
C TRP A 391 10.93 11.19 -4.58
N GLY A 392 11.45 10.46 -5.57
CA GLY A 392 12.34 11.04 -6.57
C GLY A 392 11.70 12.18 -7.38
N ILE A 393 10.41 12.06 -7.71
CA ILE A 393 9.65 13.13 -8.36
C ILE A 393 9.47 14.32 -7.39
N TYR A 394 9.03 14.05 -6.16
CA TYR A 394 8.81 15.08 -5.14
C TYR A 394 10.06 15.89 -4.82
N ALA A 395 11.20 15.22 -4.65
CA ALA A 395 12.48 15.86 -4.38
C ALA A 395 12.89 16.79 -5.53
N ASN A 396 12.73 16.36 -6.79
CA ASN A 396 13.00 17.20 -7.95
C ASN A 396 12.12 18.45 -8.00
N GLN A 397 10.80 18.31 -7.78
CA GLN A 397 9.87 19.46 -7.82
C GLN A 397 10.11 20.47 -6.70
N THR A 398 10.41 19.98 -5.50
CA THR A 398 10.67 20.86 -4.34
C THR A 398 12.02 21.55 -4.42
N GLN A 399 13.05 20.92 -4.99
CA GLN A 399 14.33 21.56 -5.27
C GLN A 399 14.20 22.69 -6.31
N MET A 400 13.46 22.47 -7.41
CA MET A 400 13.18 23.50 -8.41
C MET A 400 12.45 24.70 -7.78
N THR A 401 11.49 24.44 -6.89
CA THR A 401 10.73 25.51 -6.21
C THR A 401 11.62 26.34 -5.27
N ARG A 402 12.64 25.74 -4.64
CA ARG A 402 13.60 26.45 -3.77
C ARG A 402 14.62 27.30 -4.55
N GLN A 403 14.85 26.99 -5.83
CA GLN A 403 15.80 27.70 -6.69
C GLN A 403 15.15 28.78 -7.57
N ALA A 404 13.82 28.86 -7.60
CA ALA A 404 13.12 29.94 -8.30
C ALA A 404 13.39 31.28 -7.61
N PRO A 405 13.94 32.31 -8.29
CA PRO A 405 14.15 33.61 -7.68
C PRO A 405 12.81 34.18 -7.22
N VAL A 406 12.79 34.71 -6.00
CA VAL A 406 11.65 35.48 -5.48
C VAL A 406 11.57 36.74 -6.33
N SER A 407 10.70 36.72 -7.33
CA SER A 407 10.41 37.85 -8.22
C SER A 407 9.57 38.89 -7.52
#